data_AF-A0A9N9T5D2-F1
#
_entry.id   AF-A0A9N9T5D2-F1
#
_cell.length_a   1.000
_cell.length_b   1.000
_cell.length_c   1.000
_cell.angle_alpha   90.00
_cell.angle_beta   90.00
_cell.angle_gamma   90.00
#
_symmetry.space_group_name_H-M   'P 1'
#
loop_
_entity.id
_entity.type
_entity.pdbx_description
1 polymer ?
#
loop_
_entity_poly.entity_id
_entity_poly.type
_entity_poly.pdbx_seq_one_letter_code
_entity_poly.pdbx_strand_id
1 'polypeptide(L)'
;MVRKNISRRVICSLEVSTIDLIPVEDRHGDANKNISRNGHNKIEVYCTGYVRIPKTHLLCESVCDQCDNGNGTFPGHCECKRGGIHDPYHKDCIPTCSLRCLNGVCNITGQCSCNAGNTLSSNEKYCLSHCSGGCGAKGNSLGPETAT
;
A
#
# COMPACT_ATOMS: atom_id res chain seq x y z
N MET A 1 -21.79 -19.91 0.91
CA MET A 1 -21.49 -18.88 1.93
C MET A 1 -20.00 -18.91 2.23
N VAL A 2 -19.30 -17.76 2.25
CA VAL A 2 -17.87 -17.68 2.61
C VAL A 2 -17.74 -17.58 4.13
N ARG A 3 -16.90 -18.42 4.76
CA ARG A 3 -16.62 -18.39 6.20
C ARG A 3 -15.12 -18.22 6.44
N LYS A 4 -14.74 -17.26 7.30
CA LYS A 4 -13.34 -17.05 7.68
C LYS A 4 -12.80 -18.24 8.46
N ASN A 5 -11.59 -18.70 8.13
CA ASN A 5 -10.89 -19.71 8.92
C ASN A 5 -10.22 -19.03 10.13
N ILE A 6 -10.55 -19.48 11.34
CA ILE A 6 -10.04 -18.89 12.60
C ILE A 6 -8.53 -19.16 12.75
N SER A 7 -8.03 -20.27 12.21
CA SER A 7 -6.63 -20.68 12.30
C SER A 7 -5.76 -20.05 11.21
N ARG A 8 -6.33 -19.70 10.05
CA ARG A 8 -5.64 -19.09 8.90
C ARG A 8 -6.38 -17.85 8.42
N ARG A 9 -6.00 -16.66 8.93
CA ARG A 9 -6.73 -15.39 8.69
C ARG A 9 -6.91 -15.01 7.22
N VAL A 10 -6.02 -15.48 6.33
CA VAL A 10 -6.01 -15.20 4.89
C VAL A 10 -6.79 -16.22 4.06
N ILE A 11 -7.16 -17.37 4.66
CA ILE A 11 -7.89 -18.45 3.99
C ILE A 11 -9.32 -18.48 4.53
N CYS A 12 -10.25 -18.55 3.61
CA CYS A 12 -11.67 -18.68 3.85
C CYS A 12 -12.15 -20.03 3.32
N SER A 13 -13.14 -20.61 3.96
CA SER A 13 -13.85 -21.77 3.43
C SER A 13 -15.08 -21.30 2.66
N LEU A 14 -15.23 -21.78 1.43
CA LEU A 14 -16.40 -21.55 0.60
C LEU A 14 -17.12 -22.88 0.40
N GLU A 15 -18.40 -22.91 0.77
CA GLU A 15 -19.30 -24.00 0.40
C GLU A 15 -19.94 -23.70 -0.95
N VAL A 16 -19.73 -24.61 -1.91
CA VAL A 16 -20.25 -24.57 -3.29
C VAL A 16 -21.00 -25.86 -3.59
N SER A 17 -21.98 -25.80 -4.50
CA SER A 17 -22.66 -27.01 -4.95
C SER A 17 -21.69 -27.88 -5.74
N THR A 18 -21.78 -29.21 -5.58
CA THR A 18 -20.94 -30.14 -6.33
C THR A 18 -21.09 -29.95 -7.85
N ILE A 19 -22.27 -29.56 -8.32
CA ILE A 19 -22.55 -29.33 -9.75
C ILE A 19 -21.79 -28.13 -10.33
N ASP A 20 -21.45 -27.14 -9.48
CA ASP A 20 -20.71 -25.94 -9.90
C ASP A 20 -19.22 -26.23 -10.06
N LEU A 21 -18.73 -27.32 -9.48
CA LEU A 21 -17.34 -27.77 -9.58
C LEU A 21 -17.10 -28.70 -10.78
N ILE A 22 -18.16 -29.15 -11.46
CA ILE A 22 -18.07 -30.05 -12.61
C ILE A 22 -18.20 -29.22 -13.89
N PRO A 23 -17.23 -29.28 -14.82
CA PRO A 23 -17.31 -28.64 -16.14
C PRO A 23 -18.61 -29.02 -16.85
N VAL A 24 -19.20 -28.09 -17.60
CA VAL A 24 -20.53 -28.30 -18.21
C VAL A 24 -20.56 -29.52 -19.13
N GLU A 25 -19.46 -29.78 -19.85
CA GLU A 25 -19.29 -30.98 -20.68
C GLU A 25 -19.40 -32.29 -19.89
N ASP A 26 -18.85 -32.31 -18.66
CA ASP A 26 -18.80 -33.49 -17.79
C ASP A 26 -20.08 -33.66 -16.94
N ARG A 27 -21.10 -32.82 -17.13
CA ARG A 27 -22.41 -32.93 -16.45
C ARG A 27 -23.30 -34.07 -16.98
N HIS A 28 -22.73 -34.97 -17.78
CA HIS A 28 -23.43 -36.08 -18.42
C HIS A 28 -23.04 -37.40 -17.75
N GLY A 29 -23.65 -37.69 -16.60
CA GLY A 29 -23.48 -38.98 -15.94
C GLY A 29 -24.20 -39.05 -14.61
N ASP A 30 -24.76 -40.22 -14.30
CA ASP A 30 -25.32 -40.56 -13.01
C ASP A 30 -24.30 -40.20 -11.92
N ALA A 31 -24.60 -39.16 -11.15
CA ALA A 31 -23.66 -38.56 -10.23
C ALA A 31 -23.22 -39.64 -9.23
N ASN A 32 -21.94 -40.03 -9.30
CA ASN A 32 -21.39 -41.12 -8.50
C ASN A 32 -21.85 -40.95 -7.04
N LYS A 33 -22.53 -41.96 -6.49
CA LYS A 33 -23.18 -41.98 -5.16
C LYS A 33 -22.22 -41.72 -3.97
N ASN A 34 -20.96 -41.37 -4.23
CA ASN A 34 -19.99 -40.87 -3.27
C ASN A 34 -20.05 -39.34 -3.10
N ILE A 35 -21.21 -38.73 -3.37
CA ILE A 35 -21.44 -37.32 -3.05
C ILE A 35 -21.63 -37.21 -1.53
N SER A 36 -20.76 -36.42 -0.90
CA SER A 36 -20.91 -35.98 0.49
C SER A 36 -22.37 -35.61 0.73
N ARG A 37 -22.94 -36.15 1.82
CA ARG A 37 -24.38 -36.34 2.13
C ARG A 37 -25.34 -35.16 1.88
N ASN A 38 -24.84 -33.97 1.54
CA ASN A 38 -25.58 -32.73 1.32
C ASN A 38 -25.37 -32.07 -0.08
N GLY A 39 -24.66 -32.68 -1.04
CA GLY A 39 -24.52 -32.11 -2.39
C GLY A 39 -23.69 -30.81 -2.48
N HIS A 40 -22.99 -30.45 -1.40
CA HIS A 40 -22.11 -29.29 -1.33
C HIS A 40 -20.69 -29.75 -1.00
N ASN A 41 -19.70 -29.12 -1.63
CA ASN A 41 -18.29 -29.26 -1.32
C ASN A 41 -17.79 -28.01 -0.60
N LYS A 42 -16.90 -28.24 0.37
CA LYS A 42 -16.19 -27.17 1.07
C LYS A 42 -14.79 -27.05 0.50
N ILE A 43 -14.50 -25.93 -0.14
CA ILE A 43 -13.20 -25.61 -0.72
C ILE A 43 -12.52 -24.49 0.09
N GLU A 44 -11.18 -24.48 0.09
CA GLU A 44 -10.39 -23.38 0.65
C GLU A 44 -10.09 -22.35 -0.44
N VAL A 45 -10.40 -21.09 -0.17
CA VAL A 45 -10.18 -19.95 -1.05
C VAL A 45 -9.48 -18.84 -0.27
N TYR A 46 -8.89 -17.87 -0.95
CA TYR A 46 -8.44 -16.64 -0.28
C TYR A 46 -9.66 -15.81 0.13
N CYS A 47 -9.58 -15.20 1.30
CA CYS A 47 -10.61 -14.27 1.73
C CYS A 47 -10.66 -13.06 0.80
N THR A 48 -11.83 -12.43 0.68
CA THR A 48 -12.03 -11.23 -0.14
C THR A 48 -10.97 -10.17 0.16
N GLY A 49 -10.35 -9.65 -0.90
CA GLY A 49 -9.29 -8.65 -0.80
C GLY A 49 -7.90 -9.23 -0.56
N TYR A 50 -7.71 -10.56 -0.60
CA TYR A 50 -6.40 -11.18 -0.67
C TYR A 50 -6.20 -11.86 -2.03
N VAL A 51 -5.00 -11.74 -2.59
CA VAL A 51 -4.61 -12.36 -3.86
C VAL A 51 -3.42 -13.30 -3.68
N ARG A 52 -3.39 -14.35 -4.50
CA ARG A 52 -2.30 -15.34 -4.52
C ARG A 52 -1.09 -14.77 -5.24
N ILE A 53 0.08 -14.85 -4.62
CA ILE A 53 1.34 -14.56 -5.30
C ILE A 53 1.81 -15.83 -6.03
N PRO A 54 1.99 -15.82 -7.37
CA PRO A 54 2.28 -17.03 -8.15
C PRO A 54 3.54 -17.76 -7.71
N LYS A 55 4.56 -17.00 -7.26
CA LYS A 55 5.88 -17.50 -6.88
C LYS A 55 5.93 -18.08 -5.47
N THR A 56 4.95 -17.78 -4.62
CA THR A 56 4.97 -18.17 -3.20
C THR A 56 3.57 -18.56 -2.77
N HIS A 57 3.25 -19.86 -2.81
CA HIS A 57 1.90 -20.35 -2.49
C HIS A 57 1.45 -20.10 -1.04
N LEU A 58 2.39 -19.76 -0.16
CA LEU A 58 2.17 -19.42 1.24
C LEU A 58 2.08 -17.91 1.49
N LEU A 59 2.41 -17.07 0.50
CA LEU A 59 2.43 -15.63 0.64
C LEU A 59 1.22 -15.04 -0.10
N CYS A 60 0.38 -14.35 0.67
CA CYS A 60 -0.80 -13.66 0.16
C CYS A 60 -0.54 -12.17 0.26
N GLU A 61 -0.89 -11.43 -0.79
CA GLU A 61 -0.87 -9.97 -0.74
C GLU A 61 -2.28 -9.48 -0.48
N SER A 62 -2.41 -8.48 0.39
CA SER A 62 -3.69 -7.78 0.53
C SER A 62 -3.82 -6.78 -0.60
N VAL A 63 -5.00 -6.74 -1.21
CA VAL A 63 -5.34 -5.77 -2.23
C VAL A 63 -5.59 -4.44 -1.52
N CYS A 64 -4.74 -3.47 -1.80
CA CYS A 64 -4.89 -2.09 -1.37
C CYS A 64 -4.81 -1.19 -2.59
N ASP A 65 -5.87 -0.41 -2.81
CA ASP A 65 -5.82 0.69 -3.78
C ASP A 65 -5.12 1.88 -3.12
N GLN A 66 -4.21 2.55 -3.85
CA GLN A 66 -3.52 3.77 -3.41
C GLN A 66 -2.69 3.55 -2.12
N CYS A 67 -1.62 2.76 -2.22
CA CYS A 67 -0.71 2.43 -1.12
C CYS A 67 0.76 2.46 -1.59
N ASP A 68 1.12 3.41 -2.47
CA ASP A 68 2.43 3.44 -3.14
C ASP A 68 3.63 3.51 -2.16
N ASN A 69 3.41 4.03 -0.95
CA ASN A 69 4.45 4.17 0.09
C ASN A 69 4.13 3.43 1.40
N GLY A 70 3.17 2.51 1.39
CA GLY A 70 2.84 1.69 2.54
C GLY A 70 3.00 0.20 2.28
N ASN A 71 2.56 -0.60 3.23
CA ASN A 71 2.46 -2.04 3.11
C ASN A 71 1.02 -2.44 3.47
N GLY A 72 0.37 -3.22 2.61
CA GLY A 72 -0.97 -3.72 2.89
C GLY A 72 -0.93 -4.83 3.93
N THR A 73 -1.30 -4.54 5.18
CA THR A 73 -1.42 -5.55 6.24
C THR A 73 -2.79 -6.23 6.25
N PHE A 74 -3.80 -5.54 5.74
CA PHE A 74 -5.16 -6.04 5.60
C PHE A 74 -5.84 -5.40 4.38
N PRO A 75 -6.82 -6.05 3.73
CA PRO A 75 -7.47 -5.50 2.55
C PRO A 75 -8.07 -4.12 2.82
N GLY A 76 -7.70 -3.15 1.98
CA GLY A 76 -8.11 -1.75 2.13
C GLY A 76 -7.49 -1.02 3.34
N HIS A 77 -6.53 -1.63 4.04
CA HIS A 77 -5.77 -1.01 5.11
C HIS A 77 -4.28 -1.01 4.75
N CYS A 78 -3.82 0.17 4.35
CA CYS A 78 -2.42 0.46 4.10
C CYS A 78 -1.76 0.84 5.43
N GLU A 79 -0.61 0.27 5.76
CA GLU A 79 0.22 0.74 6.88
C GLU A 79 1.42 1.50 6.30
N CYS A 80 1.54 2.79 6.62
CA CYS A 80 2.61 3.61 6.07
C CYS A 80 3.99 3.16 6.54
N LYS A 81 4.96 3.16 5.61
CA LYS A 81 6.36 2.90 5.94
C LYS A 81 6.88 3.97 6.92
N ARG A 82 7.93 3.63 7.67
CA ARG A 82 8.53 4.54 8.66
C ARG A 82 8.83 5.91 8.04
N GLY A 83 8.34 6.96 8.68
CA GLY A 83 8.49 8.34 8.20
C GLY A 83 7.33 8.82 7.33
N GLY A 84 6.39 7.95 6.97
CA GLY A 84 5.13 8.32 6.32
C GLY A 84 3.97 8.45 7.30
N ILE A 85 3.00 9.29 6.96
CA ILE A 85 1.68 9.39 7.60
C ILE A 85 0.59 9.23 6.53
N HIS A 86 -0.61 8.88 6.98
CA HIS A 86 -1.76 8.82 6.08
C HIS A 86 -2.14 10.23 5.63
N ASP A 87 -2.35 10.39 4.34
CA ASP A 87 -2.99 11.58 3.81
C ASP A 87 -4.47 11.58 4.29
N PRO A 88 -4.98 12.71 4.83
CA PRO A 88 -6.35 12.77 5.32
C PRO A 88 -7.39 12.85 4.19
N TYR A 89 -6.98 13.15 2.96
CA TYR A 89 -7.85 13.31 1.79
C TYR A 89 -7.68 12.17 0.78
N HIS A 90 -6.48 11.61 0.68
CA HIS A 90 -6.14 10.48 -0.18
C HIS A 90 -5.80 9.26 0.68
N LYS A 91 -6.11 8.04 0.25
CA LYS A 91 -5.76 6.82 1.02
C LYS A 91 -4.26 6.48 0.98
N ASP A 92 -3.45 7.40 0.45
CA ASP A 92 -2.03 7.28 0.26
C ASP A 92 -1.23 7.62 1.51
N CYS A 93 0.00 7.10 1.53
CA CYS A 93 1.00 7.43 2.53
C CYS A 93 1.88 8.57 2.01
N ILE A 94 1.81 9.70 2.69
CA ILE A 94 2.63 10.88 2.41
C ILE A 94 3.81 10.94 3.39
N PRO A 95 4.98 11.44 2.95
CA PRO A 95 6.14 11.54 3.81
C PRO A 95 5.98 12.67 4.84
N THR A 96 6.45 12.45 6.06
CA THR A 96 6.51 13.47 7.12
C THR A 96 7.85 14.19 7.05
N CYS A 97 7.88 15.33 6.37
CA CYS A 97 9.05 16.19 6.36
C CYS A 97 9.01 17.27 7.43
N SER A 98 10.19 17.76 7.78
CA SER A 98 10.32 19.01 8.54
C SER A 98 9.69 20.16 7.74
N LEU A 99 8.97 21.07 8.41
CA LEU A 99 8.34 22.29 7.83
C LEU A 99 9.29 23.13 6.94
N ARG A 100 10.60 22.92 7.07
CA ARG A 100 11.69 23.61 6.39
C ARG A 100 12.13 22.92 5.07
N CYS A 101 11.45 21.87 4.64
CA CYS A 101 11.54 21.28 3.28
C CYS A 101 10.61 22.00 2.28
N LEU A 102 10.15 23.21 2.60
CA LEU A 102 9.18 23.98 1.81
C LEU A 102 9.64 24.26 0.36
N ASN A 103 10.96 24.26 0.12
CA ASN A 103 11.58 24.54 -1.19
C ASN A 103 12.13 23.27 -1.87
N GLY A 104 11.60 22.11 -1.53
CA GLY A 104 12.01 20.84 -2.09
C GLY A 104 10.91 19.78 -2.05
N VAL A 105 11.20 18.64 -2.65
CA VAL A 105 10.35 17.45 -2.63
C VAL A 105 10.78 16.55 -1.49
N CYS A 106 9.84 16.21 -0.61
CA CYS A 106 10.08 15.29 0.50
C CYS A 106 10.06 13.84 0.02
N ASN A 107 11.08 13.06 0.37
CA ASN A 107 11.09 11.61 0.16
C ASN A 107 10.53 10.87 1.38
N ILE A 108 10.04 9.64 1.21
CA ILE A 108 9.55 8.75 2.27
C ILE A 108 10.59 8.47 3.36
N THR A 109 11.88 8.61 3.05
CA THR A 109 12.98 8.51 4.03
C THR A 109 13.08 9.73 4.96
N GLY A 110 12.29 10.78 4.74
CA GLY A 110 12.36 12.05 5.48
C GLY A 110 13.48 12.98 5.02
N GLN A 111 14.17 12.66 3.93
CA GLN A 111 15.15 13.53 3.27
C GLN A 111 14.45 14.49 2.31
N CYS A 112 14.99 15.71 2.19
CA CYS A 112 14.48 16.72 1.27
C CYS A 112 15.31 16.74 -0.01
N SER A 113 14.67 16.77 -1.18
CA SER A 113 15.34 17.02 -2.47
C SER A 113 15.05 18.45 -2.91
N CYS A 114 16.07 19.29 -2.96
CA CYS A 114 15.88 20.73 -3.16
C CYS A 114 15.57 21.09 -4.61
N ASN A 115 14.63 22.02 -4.81
CA ASN A 115 14.35 22.60 -6.12
C ASN A 115 15.56 23.40 -6.64
N ALA A 116 15.64 23.60 -7.96
CA ALA A 116 16.75 24.31 -8.60
C ALA A 116 17.02 25.68 -7.94
N GLY A 117 18.31 26.00 -7.71
CA GLY A 117 18.75 27.20 -7.00
C GLY A 117 18.80 27.06 -5.46
N ASN A 118 18.40 25.92 -4.92
CA ASN A 118 18.51 25.60 -3.50
C ASN A 118 19.48 24.42 -3.27
N THR A 119 20.19 24.47 -2.16
CA THR A 119 21.18 23.48 -1.72
C THR A 119 20.73 22.79 -0.45
N LEU A 120 21.01 21.48 -0.36
CA LEU A 120 20.69 20.69 0.82
C LEU A 120 21.61 21.08 1.99
N SER A 121 21.02 21.31 3.14
CA SER A 121 21.74 21.60 4.38
C SER A 121 22.54 20.39 4.87
N SER A 122 23.56 20.62 5.70
CA SER A 122 24.46 19.59 6.23
C SER A 122 23.75 18.47 7.02
N ASN A 123 22.54 18.72 7.52
CA ASN A 123 21.71 17.75 8.21
C ASN A 123 20.67 17.05 7.30
N GLU A 124 20.75 17.21 5.98
CA GLU A 124 19.91 16.59 4.93
C GLU A 124 18.39 16.86 5.04
N LYS A 125 18.00 17.77 5.91
CA LYS A 125 16.59 18.05 6.26
C LYS A 125 16.05 19.37 5.72
N TYR A 126 16.92 20.24 5.20
CA TYR A 126 16.58 21.62 4.89
C TYR A 126 17.11 22.02 3.52
N CYS A 127 16.30 22.75 2.76
CA CYS A 127 16.72 23.37 1.50
C CYS A 127 17.01 24.85 1.73
N LEU A 128 18.28 25.22 1.56
CA LEU A 128 18.77 26.57 1.72
C LEU A 128 18.97 27.18 0.33
N SER A 129 18.38 28.35 0.09
CA SER A 129 18.60 29.10 -1.15
C SER A 129 20.07 29.48 -1.29
N HIS A 130 20.58 29.41 -2.50
CA HIS A 130 21.92 29.87 -2.83
C HIS A 130 21.95 31.41 -2.76
N CYS A 131 22.54 31.97 -1.71
CA CYS A 131 22.73 33.41 -1.59
C CYS A 131 24.04 33.82 -2.28
N SER A 132 23.94 34.30 -3.52
CA SER A 132 25.07 34.82 -4.31
C SER A 132 25.73 36.09 -3.73
N GLY A 133 25.20 36.63 -2.61
CA GLY A 133 25.61 37.91 -2.00
C GLY A 133 25.89 37.86 -0.49
N GLY A 134 26.11 36.68 0.08
CA GLY A 134 26.46 36.51 1.50
C GLY A 134 25.26 36.51 2.44
N CYS A 135 25.08 35.42 3.19
CA CYS A 135 24.11 35.35 4.27
C CYS A 135 24.61 36.18 5.46
N GLY A 136 24.02 37.35 5.70
CA GLY A 136 24.31 38.18 6.87
C GLY A 136 24.06 37.41 8.17
N ALA A 137 24.97 37.54 9.14
CA ALA A 137 25.01 36.83 10.42
C ALA A 137 23.84 37.12 11.41
N LYS A 138 22.68 37.57 10.92
CA LYS A 138 21.44 37.67 11.69
C LYS A 138 20.30 37.14 10.84
N GLY A 139 19.90 35.90 11.15
CA GLY A 139 18.83 35.22 10.44
C GLY A 139 17.52 35.98 10.50
N ASN A 140 17.12 36.55 9.36
CA ASN A 140 15.76 36.49 8.88
C ASN A 140 15.76 36.77 7.37
N SER A 141 15.30 35.81 6.58
CA SER A 141 15.06 36.02 5.14
C SER A 141 13.73 35.39 4.82
N LEU A 142 12.69 36.23 4.84
CA LEU A 142 11.35 35.93 4.35
C LEU A 142 11.33 36.26 2.85
N GLY A 143 11.46 35.22 2.03
CA GLY A 143 11.00 35.23 0.65
C GLY A 143 11.91 35.88 -0.40
N PRO A 144 11.65 35.59 -1.70
CA PRO A 144 12.49 36.00 -2.81
C PRO A 144 12.08 37.39 -3.28
N GLU A 145 13.00 38.35 -3.26
CA GLU A 145 12.82 39.57 -4.06
C GLU A 145 13.53 39.41 -5.40
N THR A 146 12.68 39.37 -6.41
CA THR A 146 12.92 39.50 -7.86
C THR A 146 14.04 40.47 -8.20
N ALA A 147 15.04 40.01 -8.96
CA ALA A 147 15.95 40.90 -9.67
C ALA A 147 15.30 41.30 -11.00
N THR A 148 15.01 42.59 -11.15
CA THR A 148 14.83 43.28 -12.44
C THR A 148 16.19 43.63 -13.01
#